data_AF-J9BD64-F1
#
_entry.id   AF-J9BD64-F1
#
_cell.length_a   1.000
_cell.length_b   1.000
_cell.length_c   1.000
_cell.angle_alpha   90.00
_cell.angle_beta   90.00
_cell.angle_gamma   90.00
#
_symmetry.space_group_name_H-M   'P 1'
#
loop_
_entity.id
_entity.type
_entity.pdbx_description
1 polymer ?
#
loop_
_entity_poly.entity_id
_entity_poly.type
_entity_poly.pdbx_seq_one_letter_code
_entity_poly.pdbx_strand_id
1 'polypeptide(L)'
;MTQRSSHTDKLQRKARRRLHQTVPNQRNFPDRWIDYDPVGKDMPGTRFVAFKTPLRHNYFLNRNAEFDVQNIFETRSLNDMANAAGKQIGLVIDLTATQKYYDPHEWTRIGIKYEKIWCMGHHINIQMENIEKFYNTVSDFLSKHIHTGELIGVHCTHGLNRTGYMICRYLIEVDGWDVDSAIEQFEYCRGYKIERKKYIDSLRNDCIRGKHATLSVEYPGKHINGILDKRLAQLKNVLPCIDLNEFVAAS
;
A
#
# COMPACT_ATOMS: atom_id res chain seq x y z
N MET A 1 63.53 18.99 13.22
CA MET A 1 62.88 17.71 13.59
C MET A 1 61.49 17.66 12.97
N THR A 2 61.30 16.97 11.85
CA THR A 2 59.97 16.74 11.27
C THR A 2 59.27 15.63 12.04
N GLN A 3 58.29 15.98 12.87
CA GLN A 3 57.48 15.03 13.63
C GLN A 3 56.74 14.09 12.66
N ARG A 4 57.05 12.78 12.70
CA ARG A 4 56.31 11.75 11.99
C ARG A 4 54.92 11.63 12.61
N SER A 5 53.87 12.03 11.88
CA SER A 5 52.47 11.74 12.23
C SER A 5 52.31 10.23 12.50
N SER A 6 51.81 9.90 13.69
CA SER A 6 51.66 8.53 14.18
C SER A 6 50.61 7.77 13.36
N HIS A 7 50.77 6.45 13.28
CA HIS A 7 49.88 5.58 12.51
C HIS A 7 48.40 5.69 12.94
N THR A 8 48.17 6.03 14.21
CA THR A 8 46.84 6.28 14.81
C THR A 8 46.16 7.53 14.23
N ASP A 9 46.90 8.61 13.99
CA ASP A 9 46.38 9.85 13.41
C ASP A 9 45.91 9.63 11.96
N LYS A 10 46.65 8.85 11.17
CA LYS A 10 46.23 8.46 9.80
C LYS A 10 44.92 7.66 9.79
N LEU A 11 44.72 6.76 10.75
CA LEU A 11 43.50 5.96 10.86
C LEU A 11 42.30 6.82 11.27
N GLN A 12 42.48 7.70 12.26
CA GLN A 12 41.44 8.65 12.67
C GLN A 12 41.08 9.62 11.53
N ARG A 13 42.06 10.09 10.74
CA ARG A 13 41.81 10.95 9.58
C ARG A 13 41.09 10.22 8.45
N LYS A 14 41.39 8.93 8.22
CA LYS A 14 40.64 8.08 7.28
C LYS A 14 39.21 7.82 7.77
N ALA A 15 39.02 7.55 9.06
CA ALA A 15 37.70 7.37 9.65
C ALA A 15 36.85 8.66 9.57
N ARG A 16 37.44 9.82 9.93
CA ARG A 16 36.80 11.15 9.77
C ARG A 16 36.49 11.47 8.30
N ARG A 17 37.39 11.17 7.36
CA ARG A 17 37.14 11.33 5.92
C ARG A 17 36.00 10.43 5.42
N ARG A 18 35.88 9.21 5.95
CA ARG A 18 34.76 8.30 5.63
C ARG A 18 33.43 8.80 6.23
N LEU A 19 33.46 9.37 7.43
CA LEU A 19 32.29 9.96 8.09
C LEU A 19 31.77 11.25 7.44
N HIS A 20 32.61 11.99 6.70
CA HIS A 20 32.22 13.24 6.04
C HIS A 20 31.91 13.12 4.54
N GLN A 21 31.84 11.91 3.99
CA GLN A 21 31.50 11.69 2.58
C GLN A 21 30.25 10.82 2.41
N THR A 22 29.26 10.93 3.30
CA THR A 22 27.91 10.45 2.97
C THR A 22 27.31 11.40 1.93
N VAL A 23 27.45 11.03 0.66
CA VAL A 23 26.82 11.76 -0.45
C VAL A 23 25.31 11.80 -0.19
N PRO A 24 24.66 12.99 -0.17
CA PRO A 24 23.21 13.08 0.00
C PRO A 24 22.50 12.20 -1.03
N ASN A 25 21.49 11.44 -0.59
CA ASN A 25 20.79 10.54 -1.49
C ASN A 25 20.02 11.35 -2.54
N GLN A 26 20.36 11.13 -3.81
CA GLN A 26 19.76 11.84 -4.94
C GLN A 26 18.35 11.34 -5.28
N ARG A 27 17.89 10.22 -4.69
CA ARG A 27 16.54 9.71 -4.93
C ARG A 27 15.53 10.47 -4.08
N ASN A 28 14.79 11.36 -4.71
CA ASN A 28 13.60 11.95 -4.12
C ASN A 28 12.51 10.89 -3.96
N PHE A 29 11.74 11.00 -2.88
CA PHE A 29 10.48 10.28 -2.76
C PHE A 29 9.53 10.67 -3.90
N PRO A 30 8.56 9.81 -4.25
CA PRO A 30 7.45 10.26 -5.08
C PRO A 30 6.81 11.50 -4.43
N ASP A 31 6.38 12.46 -5.25
CA ASP A 31 5.73 13.69 -4.77
C ASP A 31 4.62 13.38 -3.76
N ARG A 32 4.60 14.10 -2.62
CA ARG A 32 3.68 13.90 -1.48
C ARG A 32 3.64 12.49 -0.86
N TRP A 33 4.55 11.58 -1.19
CA TRP A 33 4.50 10.20 -0.66
C TRP A 33 4.61 10.14 0.87
N ILE A 34 5.36 11.07 1.46
CA ILE A 34 5.57 11.16 2.91
C ILE A 34 4.33 11.67 3.64
N ASP A 35 3.43 12.40 2.95
CA ASP A 35 2.26 13.04 3.53
C ASP A 35 1.13 12.05 3.89
N TYR A 36 1.29 10.79 3.49
CA TYR A 36 0.28 9.74 3.69
C TYR A 36 0.82 8.61 4.56
N ASP A 37 -0.05 8.15 5.47
CA ASP A 37 0.20 6.99 6.30
C ASP A 37 0.45 5.75 5.42
N PRO A 38 1.36 4.84 5.85
CA PRO A 38 1.69 3.63 5.12
C PRO A 38 0.51 2.79 4.67
N VAL A 39 -0.35 2.40 5.61
CA VAL A 39 -1.39 1.37 5.42
C VAL A 39 -2.68 1.87 6.06
N GLY A 40 -3.80 1.70 5.36
CA GLY A 40 -5.14 1.92 5.92
C GLY A 40 -5.64 0.69 6.70
N LYS A 41 -6.84 0.77 7.24
CA LYS A 41 -7.54 -0.38 7.80
C LYS A 41 -7.92 -1.34 6.67
N ASP A 42 -7.92 -2.63 6.96
CA ASP A 42 -8.66 -3.58 6.14
C ASP A 42 -10.15 -3.22 6.16
N MET A 43 -10.80 -3.35 5.01
CA MET A 43 -12.18 -2.93 4.80
C MET A 43 -13.14 -4.03 5.29
N PRO A 44 -13.91 -3.80 6.38
CA PRO A 44 -14.86 -4.76 6.91
C PRO A 44 -15.85 -5.25 5.86
N GLY A 45 -16.17 -6.55 5.88
CA GLY A 45 -17.05 -7.17 4.89
C GLY A 45 -16.38 -7.48 3.55
N THR A 46 -15.11 -7.16 3.41
CA THR A 46 -14.30 -7.41 2.21
C THR A 46 -12.97 -8.07 2.61
N ARG A 47 -12.09 -8.33 1.64
CA ARG A 47 -10.70 -8.72 1.89
C ARG A 47 -9.68 -7.65 1.50
N PHE A 48 -10.11 -6.41 1.27
CA PHE A 48 -9.20 -5.36 0.80
C PHE A 48 -8.48 -4.62 1.93
N VAL A 49 -7.20 -4.32 1.72
CA VAL A 49 -6.45 -3.33 2.48
C VAL A 49 -5.72 -2.40 1.52
N ALA A 50 -5.92 -1.10 1.69
CA ALA A 50 -5.33 -0.07 0.84
C ALA A 50 -4.06 0.50 1.50
N PHE A 51 -2.98 0.66 0.73
CA PHE A 51 -1.70 1.18 1.24
C PHE A 51 -0.97 2.01 0.19
N LYS A 52 -0.03 2.87 0.59
CA LYS A 52 0.86 3.58 -0.35
C LYS A 52 1.91 2.63 -0.91
N THR A 53 2.63 2.99 -1.98
CA THR A 53 3.68 2.11 -2.48
C THR A 53 4.79 1.99 -1.42
N PRO A 54 5.24 0.78 -1.05
CA PRO A 54 6.50 0.66 -0.35
C PRO A 54 7.63 1.13 -1.28
N LEU A 55 8.75 1.51 -0.68
CA LEU A 55 9.95 1.91 -1.39
C LEU A 55 11.09 1.02 -0.94
N ARG A 56 11.97 0.61 -1.85
CA ARG A 56 13.17 -0.15 -1.54
C ARG A 56 14.12 0.68 -0.68
N HIS A 57 14.95 0.00 0.09
CA HIS A 57 15.85 0.59 1.08
C HIS A 57 16.66 1.82 0.62
N ASN A 58 17.09 1.83 -0.64
CA ASN A 58 17.86 2.94 -1.20
C ASN A 58 17.09 4.26 -1.32
N TYR A 59 15.78 4.28 -1.10
CA TYR A 59 15.00 5.51 -0.92
C TYR A 59 15.16 6.09 0.48
N PHE A 60 15.73 5.40 1.46
CA PHE A 60 15.83 5.89 2.83
C PHE A 60 17.29 6.16 3.28
N LEU A 61 18.27 5.73 2.48
CA LEU A 61 19.68 6.01 2.72
C LEU A 61 19.97 7.52 2.68
N ASN A 62 20.99 7.94 3.45
CA ASN A 62 21.56 9.29 3.49
C ASN A 62 20.50 10.41 3.48
N ARG A 63 19.41 10.21 4.23
CA ARG A 63 18.42 11.26 4.52
C ARG A 63 19.01 12.27 5.52
N ASN A 64 18.44 13.46 5.53
CA ASN A 64 18.84 14.50 6.47
C ASN A 64 18.47 14.10 7.91
N ALA A 65 19.05 14.79 8.91
CA ALA A 65 18.82 14.49 10.32
C ALA A 65 17.36 14.68 10.78
N GLU A 66 16.55 15.40 10.01
CA GLU A 66 15.13 15.64 10.26
C GLU A 66 14.23 14.48 9.79
N PHE A 67 14.77 13.54 9.01
CA PHE A 67 13.99 12.41 8.54
C PHE A 67 13.71 11.43 9.69
N ASP A 68 12.45 11.34 10.07
CA ASP A 68 11.99 10.37 11.05
C ASP A 68 12.04 8.94 10.48
N VAL A 69 12.77 8.06 11.16
CA VAL A 69 12.92 6.64 10.81
C VAL A 69 11.61 5.88 10.83
N GLN A 70 10.61 6.34 11.58
CA GLN A 70 9.26 5.75 11.60
C GLN A 70 8.53 5.89 10.26
N ASN A 71 9.00 6.79 9.39
CA ASN A 71 8.45 6.95 8.05
C ASN A 71 9.02 5.96 7.02
N ILE A 72 9.92 5.06 7.43
CA ILE A 72 10.40 3.98 6.57
C ILE A 72 9.25 3.02 6.30
N PHE A 73 8.94 2.83 5.01
CA PHE A 73 7.94 1.87 4.57
C PHE A 73 8.46 1.08 3.37
N GLU A 74 8.90 -0.14 3.67
CA GLU A 74 9.43 -1.12 2.72
C GLU A 74 8.40 -2.25 2.57
N THR A 75 8.63 -3.20 1.66
CA THR A 75 7.71 -4.34 1.44
C THR A 75 7.50 -5.15 2.72
N ARG A 76 8.58 -5.46 3.45
CA ARG A 76 8.53 -6.16 4.74
C ARG A 76 7.64 -5.46 5.77
N SER A 77 7.62 -4.12 5.77
CA SER A 77 6.84 -3.34 6.73
C SER A 77 5.36 -3.67 6.66
N LEU A 78 4.80 -3.88 5.45
CA LEU A 78 3.39 -4.28 5.30
C LEU A 78 3.13 -5.66 5.91
N ASN A 79 4.03 -6.61 5.66
CA ASN A 79 3.90 -7.98 6.19
C ASN A 79 4.01 -7.99 7.72
N ASP A 80 4.96 -7.25 8.27
CA ASP A 80 5.17 -7.15 9.72
C ASP A 80 3.95 -6.50 10.40
N MET A 81 3.40 -5.43 9.81
CA MET A 81 2.18 -4.78 10.28
C MET A 81 0.96 -5.72 10.23
N ALA A 82 0.81 -6.52 9.17
CA ALA A 82 -0.27 -7.48 9.05
C ALA A 82 -0.15 -8.59 10.12
N ASN A 83 1.04 -9.16 10.29
CA ASN A 83 1.31 -10.22 11.26
C ASN A 83 1.07 -9.75 12.69
N ALA A 84 1.52 -8.54 13.03
CA ALA A 84 1.28 -7.93 14.35
C ALA A 84 -0.22 -7.72 14.63
N ALA A 85 -1.03 -7.52 13.60
CA ALA A 85 -2.48 -7.44 13.69
C ALA A 85 -3.21 -8.80 13.62
N GLY A 86 -2.47 -9.92 13.63
CA GLY A 86 -3.03 -11.27 13.52
C GLY A 86 -3.63 -11.57 12.13
N LYS A 87 -3.16 -10.88 11.08
CA LYS A 87 -3.66 -10.95 9.71
C LYS A 87 -2.56 -11.40 8.76
N GLN A 88 -2.94 -11.88 7.58
CA GLN A 88 -2.03 -12.30 6.52
C GLN A 88 -2.40 -11.63 5.20
N ILE A 89 -1.41 -11.15 4.46
CA ILE A 89 -1.58 -10.68 3.08
C ILE A 89 -1.31 -11.86 2.15
N GLY A 90 -2.27 -12.28 1.33
CA GLY A 90 -2.08 -13.36 0.36
C GLY A 90 -1.82 -12.87 -1.07
N LEU A 91 -2.23 -11.64 -1.38
CA LEU A 91 -2.06 -11.00 -2.68
C LEU A 91 -1.72 -9.52 -2.55
N VAL A 92 -0.77 -9.05 -3.34
CA VAL A 92 -0.48 -7.63 -3.57
C VAL A 92 -0.78 -7.27 -5.02
N ILE A 93 -1.62 -6.26 -5.23
CA ILE A 93 -1.90 -5.66 -6.54
C ILE A 93 -1.25 -4.28 -6.63
N ASP A 94 -0.30 -4.14 -7.55
CA ASP A 94 0.43 -2.90 -7.81
C ASP A 94 -0.15 -2.17 -9.03
N LEU A 95 -0.76 -1.01 -8.78
CA LEU A 95 -1.39 -0.15 -9.79
C LEU A 95 -0.46 0.97 -10.28
N THR A 96 0.82 0.96 -9.91
CA THR A 96 1.76 2.01 -10.33
C THR A 96 2.21 1.81 -11.78
N ALA A 97 2.50 2.90 -12.49
CA ALA A 97 3.04 2.85 -13.85
C ALA A 97 4.58 2.92 -13.84
N THR A 98 5.21 2.15 -12.93
CA THR A 98 6.66 2.08 -12.81
C THR A 98 7.07 0.81 -12.07
N GLN A 99 8.29 0.34 -12.27
CA GLN A 99 8.91 -0.77 -11.53
C GLN A 99 10.05 -0.28 -10.61
N LYS A 100 10.21 1.03 -10.44
CA LYS A 100 11.38 1.60 -9.74
C LYS A 100 11.28 1.54 -8.21
N TYR A 101 10.09 1.30 -7.67
CA TYR A 101 9.81 1.50 -6.24
C TYR A 101 10.34 0.36 -5.38
N TYR A 102 10.12 -0.90 -5.76
CA TYR A 102 10.60 -2.07 -5.03
C TYR A 102 10.74 -3.26 -5.98
N ASP A 103 11.40 -4.32 -5.54
CA ASP A 103 11.48 -5.58 -6.28
C ASP A 103 10.25 -6.46 -5.98
N PRO A 104 9.41 -6.80 -6.96
CA PRO A 104 8.24 -7.66 -6.73
C PRO A 104 8.60 -9.05 -6.18
N HIS A 105 9.84 -9.52 -6.36
CA HIS A 105 10.29 -10.78 -5.78
C HIS A 105 10.37 -10.74 -4.26
N GLU A 106 10.43 -9.56 -3.63
CA GLU A 106 10.31 -9.41 -2.18
C GLU A 106 8.97 -9.97 -1.65
N TRP A 107 7.89 -9.89 -2.41
CA TRP A 107 6.60 -10.50 -2.06
C TRP A 107 6.59 -12.01 -2.30
N THR A 108 6.98 -12.43 -3.50
CA THR A 108 6.86 -13.85 -3.90
C THR A 108 7.77 -14.77 -3.09
N ARG A 109 8.94 -14.28 -2.63
CA ARG A 109 9.86 -15.06 -1.78
C ARG A 109 9.27 -15.41 -0.41
N ILE A 110 8.30 -14.63 0.08
CA ILE A 110 7.61 -14.89 1.35
C ILE A 110 6.21 -15.48 1.13
N GLY A 111 5.92 -16.01 -0.06
CA GLY A 111 4.67 -16.70 -0.37
C GLY A 111 3.50 -15.79 -0.76
N ILE A 112 3.70 -14.47 -0.80
CA ILE A 112 2.65 -13.51 -1.18
C ILE A 112 2.57 -13.44 -2.71
N LYS A 113 1.38 -13.68 -3.27
CA LYS A 113 1.15 -13.50 -4.71
C LYS A 113 1.29 -12.03 -5.08
N TYR A 114 1.85 -11.74 -6.24
CA TYR A 114 2.06 -10.38 -6.71
C TYR A 114 1.49 -10.22 -8.11
N GLU A 115 0.68 -9.17 -8.30
CA GLU A 115 0.10 -8.83 -9.59
C GLU A 115 0.34 -7.36 -9.95
N LYS A 116 0.92 -7.14 -11.13
CA LYS A 116 1.13 -5.82 -11.69
C LYS A 116 0.00 -5.48 -12.67
N ILE A 117 -0.67 -4.35 -12.44
CA ILE A 117 -1.62 -3.76 -13.39
C ILE A 117 -1.12 -2.36 -13.74
N TRP A 118 -0.68 -2.18 -14.97
CA TRP A 118 -0.01 -0.95 -15.43
C TRP A 118 -1.01 0.19 -15.64
N CYS A 119 -1.46 0.82 -14.56
CA CYS A 119 -2.38 1.94 -14.65
C CYS A 119 -1.63 3.25 -14.92
N MET A 120 -1.64 3.68 -16.18
CA MET A 120 -1.15 5.02 -16.56
C MET A 120 -1.90 6.09 -15.74
N GLY A 121 -1.14 7.10 -15.30
CA GLY A 121 -1.69 8.19 -14.50
C GLY A 121 -2.87 8.88 -15.20
N HIS A 122 -3.76 9.46 -14.40
CA HIS A 122 -4.85 10.36 -14.83
C HIS A 122 -5.95 9.75 -15.72
N HIS A 123 -5.85 8.50 -16.18
CA HIS A 123 -6.82 7.94 -17.14
C HIS A 123 -7.24 6.51 -16.82
N ILE A 124 -7.19 6.08 -15.55
CA ILE A 124 -7.57 4.71 -15.19
C ILE A 124 -9.04 4.42 -15.52
N ASN A 125 -9.90 5.44 -15.46
CA ASN A 125 -11.33 5.33 -15.69
C ASN A 125 -11.71 4.99 -17.14
N ILE A 126 -10.77 5.08 -18.08
CA ILE A 126 -10.95 4.68 -19.48
C ILE A 126 -10.11 3.44 -19.87
N GLN A 127 -9.40 2.83 -18.92
CA GLN A 127 -8.56 1.64 -19.16
C GLN A 127 -9.34 0.37 -18.83
N MET A 128 -10.32 0.02 -19.67
CA MET A 128 -11.22 -1.14 -19.43
C MET A 128 -10.47 -2.46 -19.26
N GLU A 129 -9.40 -2.68 -20.03
CA GLU A 129 -8.54 -3.88 -19.90
C GLU A 129 -7.92 -4.00 -18.49
N ASN A 130 -7.48 -2.89 -17.92
CA ASN A 130 -6.91 -2.87 -16.57
C ASN A 130 -7.98 -3.09 -15.49
N ILE A 131 -9.19 -2.56 -15.73
CA ILE A 131 -10.36 -2.76 -14.86
C ILE A 131 -10.76 -4.24 -14.85
N GLU A 132 -10.93 -4.85 -16.02
CA GLU A 132 -11.26 -6.26 -16.15
C GLU A 132 -10.16 -7.16 -15.58
N LYS A 133 -8.89 -6.82 -15.81
CA LYS A 133 -7.76 -7.53 -15.19
C LYS A 133 -7.85 -7.50 -13.67
N PHE A 134 -8.16 -6.35 -13.08
CA PHE A 134 -8.32 -6.24 -11.62
C PHE A 134 -9.46 -7.11 -11.12
N TYR A 135 -10.60 -7.13 -11.82
CA TYR A 135 -11.74 -7.97 -11.45
C TYR A 135 -11.36 -9.44 -11.45
N ASN A 136 -10.79 -9.91 -12.56
CA ASN A 136 -10.38 -11.31 -12.71
C ASN A 136 -9.30 -11.70 -11.68
N THR A 137 -8.30 -10.85 -11.44
CA THR A 137 -7.25 -11.09 -10.43
C THR A 137 -7.84 -11.23 -9.03
N VAL A 138 -8.74 -10.33 -8.64
CA VAL A 138 -9.40 -10.39 -7.33
C VAL A 138 -10.27 -11.64 -7.25
N SER A 139 -11.18 -11.86 -8.19
CA SER A 139 -12.10 -13.00 -8.15
C SER A 139 -11.37 -14.36 -8.20
N ASP A 140 -10.33 -14.49 -9.02
CA ASP A 140 -9.50 -15.69 -9.06
C ASP A 140 -8.83 -15.97 -7.71
N PHE A 141 -8.22 -14.95 -7.11
CA PHE A 141 -7.62 -15.07 -5.77
C PHE A 141 -8.66 -15.46 -4.73
N LEU A 142 -9.78 -14.74 -4.70
CA LEU A 142 -10.85 -14.97 -3.72
C LEU A 142 -11.40 -16.40 -3.81
N SER A 143 -11.58 -16.92 -5.04
CA SER A 143 -12.13 -18.26 -5.30
C SER A 143 -11.21 -19.40 -4.88
N LYS A 144 -9.89 -19.21 -4.99
CA LYS A 144 -8.89 -20.21 -4.59
C LYS A 144 -8.60 -20.19 -3.09
N HIS A 145 -8.94 -19.09 -2.42
CA HIS A 145 -8.59 -18.81 -1.04
C HIS A 145 -9.82 -18.47 -0.20
N ILE A 146 -10.96 -19.13 -0.45
CA ILE A 146 -12.23 -18.83 0.21
C ILE A 146 -12.13 -18.94 1.74
N HIS A 147 -11.39 -19.92 2.25
CA HIS A 147 -11.34 -20.26 3.67
C HIS A 147 -10.08 -19.76 4.40
N THR A 148 -9.17 -19.06 3.74
CA THR A 148 -7.89 -18.64 4.35
C THR A 148 -8.02 -17.35 5.15
N GLY A 149 -8.98 -16.49 4.81
CA GLY A 149 -9.11 -15.15 5.39
C GLY A 149 -7.99 -14.19 4.97
N GLU A 150 -7.12 -14.57 4.04
CA GLU A 150 -6.01 -13.73 3.57
C GLU A 150 -6.52 -12.47 2.88
N LEU A 151 -5.86 -11.35 3.18
CA LEU A 151 -6.17 -10.05 2.62
C LEU A 151 -5.51 -9.84 1.26
N ILE A 152 -6.16 -9.00 0.46
CA ILE A 152 -5.69 -8.44 -0.80
C ILE A 152 -5.20 -7.03 -0.52
N GLY A 153 -3.89 -6.85 -0.51
CA GLY A 153 -3.28 -5.54 -0.52
C GLY A 153 -3.39 -4.90 -1.90
N VAL A 154 -3.91 -3.68 -1.98
CA VAL A 154 -3.92 -2.89 -3.22
C VAL A 154 -3.22 -1.56 -2.98
N HIS A 155 -2.26 -1.22 -3.85
CA HIS A 155 -1.59 0.07 -3.77
C HIS A 155 -1.43 0.76 -5.12
N CYS A 156 -1.24 2.07 -5.03
CA CYS A 156 -0.69 2.88 -6.10
C CYS A 156 0.47 3.69 -5.51
N THR A 157 0.76 4.91 -5.99
CA THR A 157 1.81 5.74 -5.37
C THR A 157 1.44 6.10 -3.93
N HIS A 158 0.23 6.63 -3.71
CA HIS A 158 -0.23 7.13 -2.41
C HIS A 158 -1.26 6.22 -1.72
N GLY A 159 -1.78 5.23 -2.45
CA GLY A 159 -2.79 4.31 -1.92
C GLY A 159 -4.21 4.86 -1.85
N LEU A 160 -4.50 5.99 -2.52
CA LEU A 160 -5.82 6.65 -2.41
C LEU A 160 -6.57 6.76 -3.75
N ASN A 161 -5.96 7.32 -4.79
CA ASN A 161 -6.69 7.65 -6.02
C ASN A 161 -6.98 6.43 -6.90
N ARG A 162 -5.94 5.83 -7.50
CA ARG A 162 -6.11 4.63 -8.33
C ARG A 162 -6.58 3.45 -7.49
N THR A 163 -6.04 3.32 -6.28
CA THR A 163 -6.43 2.30 -5.32
C THR A 163 -7.92 2.38 -4.99
N GLY A 164 -8.42 3.55 -4.58
CA GLY A 164 -9.83 3.75 -4.27
C GLY A 164 -10.71 3.54 -5.48
N TYR A 165 -10.34 4.09 -6.64
CA TYR A 165 -11.10 3.86 -7.87
C TYR A 165 -11.27 2.37 -8.18
N MET A 166 -10.20 1.57 -8.19
CA MET A 166 -10.28 0.16 -8.54
C MET A 166 -11.04 -0.67 -7.51
N ILE A 167 -10.80 -0.43 -6.21
CA ILE A 167 -11.52 -1.12 -5.14
C ILE A 167 -13.01 -0.76 -5.19
N CYS A 168 -13.37 0.52 -5.18
CA CYS A 168 -14.77 0.94 -5.20
C CYS A 168 -15.49 0.44 -6.46
N ARG A 169 -14.84 0.49 -7.63
CA ARG A 169 -15.44 0.00 -8.88
C ARG A 169 -15.71 -1.50 -8.82
N TYR A 170 -14.77 -2.30 -8.30
CA TYR A 170 -15.00 -3.73 -8.05
C TYR A 170 -16.17 -3.96 -7.09
N LEU A 171 -16.20 -3.25 -5.96
CA LEU A 171 -17.28 -3.39 -4.98
C LEU A 171 -18.65 -3.07 -5.60
N ILE A 172 -18.75 -2.05 -6.46
CA ILE A 172 -20.00 -1.66 -7.12
C ILE A 172 -20.38 -2.64 -8.24
N GLU A 173 -19.49 -2.84 -9.22
CA GLU A 173 -19.83 -3.58 -10.44
C GLU A 173 -19.77 -5.10 -10.24
N VAL A 174 -18.95 -5.62 -9.33
CA VAL A 174 -18.84 -7.07 -9.06
C VAL A 174 -19.65 -7.46 -7.82
N ASP A 175 -19.35 -6.89 -6.67
CA ASP A 175 -20.00 -7.27 -5.40
C ASP A 175 -21.37 -6.60 -5.18
N GLY A 176 -21.77 -5.69 -6.08
CA GLY A 176 -23.08 -5.05 -6.03
C GLY A 176 -23.26 -4.13 -4.83
N TRP A 177 -22.25 -3.34 -4.45
CA TRP A 177 -22.38 -2.30 -3.44
C TRP A 177 -23.05 -1.03 -4.01
N ASP A 178 -23.67 -0.25 -3.13
CA ASP A 178 -24.05 1.13 -3.44
C ASP A 178 -22.80 2.01 -3.62
N VAL A 179 -22.87 2.99 -4.52
CA VAL A 179 -21.71 3.81 -4.92
C VAL A 179 -21.19 4.67 -3.78
N ASP A 180 -22.08 5.35 -3.05
CA ASP A 180 -21.67 6.23 -1.96
C ASP A 180 -21.16 5.40 -0.78
N SER A 181 -21.80 4.26 -0.50
CA SER A 181 -21.33 3.31 0.52
C SER A 181 -19.92 2.76 0.23
N ALA A 182 -19.63 2.43 -1.03
CA ALA A 182 -18.31 1.94 -1.45
C ALA A 182 -17.22 3.03 -1.32
N ILE A 183 -17.54 4.27 -1.70
CA ILE A 183 -16.63 5.41 -1.58
C ILE A 183 -16.38 5.74 -0.10
N GLU A 184 -17.44 5.93 0.68
CA GLU A 184 -17.36 6.28 2.10
C GLU A 184 -16.57 5.25 2.90
N GLN A 185 -16.83 3.96 2.67
CA GLN A 185 -16.10 2.89 3.36
C GLN A 185 -14.62 2.87 2.97
N PHE A 186 -14.30 3.05 1.69
CA PHE A 186 -12.91 3.14 1.25
C PHE A 186 -12.19 4.33 1.89
N GLU A 187 -12.78 5.53 1.84
CA GLU A 187 -12.17 6.73 2.40
C GLU A 187 -12.00 6.62 3.92
N TYR A 188 -12.97 6.01 4.60
CA TYR A 188 -12.92 5.74 6.03
C TYR A 188 -11.79 4.78 6.40
N CYS A 189 -11.70 3.64 5.71
CA CYS A 189 -10.67 2.63 5.97
C CYS A 189 -9.28 3.12 5.57
N ARG A 190 -9.14 3.82 4.44
CA ARG A 190 -7.86 4.37 3.99
C ARG A 190 -7.39 5.54 4.86
N GLY A 191 -8.31 6.29 5.46
CA GLY A 191 -8.04 7.51 6.22
C GLY A 191 -7.93 8.78 5.38
N TYR A 192 -8.10 8.67 4.06
CA TYR A 192 -7.96 9.77 3.10
C TYR A 192 -9.02 9.70 2.02
N LYS A 193 -9.46 10.86 1.56
CA LYS A 193 -10.42 10.98 0.46
C LYS A 193 -9.82 10.63 -0.89
N ILE A 194 -10.62 10.12 -1.82
CA ILE A 194 -10.22 10.06 -3.23
C ILE A 194 -10.18 11.51 -3.75
N GLU A 195 -8.98 12.03 -4.00
CA GLU A 195 -8.79 13.43 -4.40
C GLU A 195 -9.20 13.72 -5.85
N ARG A 196 -9.14 12.71 -6.73
CA ARG A 196 -9.39 12.89 -8.16
C ARG A 196 -10.89 12.87 -8.44
N LYS A 197 -11.50 14.06 -8.55
CA LYS A 197 -12.94 14.23 -8.86
C LYS A 197 -13.43 13.36 -10.02
N LYS A 198 -12.69 13.31 -11.14
CA LYS A 198 -13.02 12.44 -12.27
C LYS A 198 -13.19 10.94 -11.94
N TYR A 199 -12.51 10.44 -10.91
CA TYR A 199 -12.66 9.06 -10.45
C TYR A 199 -13.97 8.91 -9.68
N ILE A 200 -14.30 9.86 -8.81
CA ILE A 200 -15.59 9.92 -8.14
C ILE A 200 -16.74 10.05 -9.15
N ASP A 201 -16.61 10.97 -10.12
CA ASP A 201 -17.63 11.19 -11.15
C ASP A 201 -17.82 9.93 -12.00
N SER A 202 -16.74 9.25 -12.40
CA SER A 202 -16.81 7.98 -13.13
C SER A 202 -17.46 6.88 -12.30
N LEU A 203 -17.14 6.77 -11.00
CA LEU A 203 -17.79 5.79 -10.12
C LEU A 203 -19.30 6.02 -10.02
N ARG A 204 -19.75 7.27 -10.01
CA ARG A 204 -21.17 7.66 -9.89
C ARG A 204 -21.94 7.56 -11.20
N ASN A 205 -21.30 7.91 -12.32
CA ASN A 205 -21.98 8.07 -13.60
C ASN A 205 -21.83 6.85 -14.52
N ASP A 206 -20.72 6.12 -14.43
CA ASP A 206 -20.38 5.06 -15.38
C ASP A 206 -20.61 3.64 -14.83
N CYS A 207 -20.57 3.47 -13.50
CA CYS A 207 -20.71 2.15 -12.89
C CYS A 207 -22.16 1.67 -12.88
N ILE A 208 -22.36 0.41 -13.25
CA ILE A 208 -23.64 -0.28 -13.09
C ILE A 208 -23.49 -1.32 -11.97
N ARG A 209 -24.30 -1.20 -10.92
CA ARG A 209 -24.27 -2.11 -9.77
C ARG A 209 -24.47 -3.57 -10.22
N GLY A 210 -23.55 -4.45 -9.83
CA GLY A 210 -23.62 -5.88 -10.14
C GLY A 210 -23.50 -6.23 -11.63
N LYS A 211 -23.01 -5.30 -12.47
CA LYS A 211 -22.76 -5.54 -13.91
C LYS A 211 -21.96 -6.82 -14.20
N HIS A 212 -21.03 -7.14 -13.31
CA HIS A 212 -20.13 -8.28 -13.37
C HIS A 212 -20.35 -9.23 -12.18
N ALA A 213 -21.59 -9.40 -11.73
CA ALA A 213 -21.95 -10.23 -10.57
C ALA A 213 -21.51 -11.71 -10.70
N THR A 214 -21.30 -12.21 -11.91
CA THR A 214 -20.74 -13.56 -12.13
C THR A 214 -19.30 -13.72 -11.63
N LEU A 215 -18.57 -12.62 -11.43
CA LEU A 215 -17.24 -12.59 -10.83
C LEU A 215 -17.28 -12.47 -9.29
N SER A 216 -18.46 -12.25 -8.70
CA SER A 216 -18.60 -12.16 -7.24
C SER A 216 -18.34 -13.54 -6.61
N VAL A 217 -17.39 -13.59 -5.68
CA VAL A 217 -17.07 -14.80 -4.91
C VAL A 217 -17.64 -14.67 -3.51
N GLU A 218 -18.40 -15.66 -3.07
CA GLU A 218 -18.86 -15.77 -1.68
C GLU A 218 -17.77 -16.36 -0.78
N TYR A 219 -17.56 -15.74 0.38
CA TYR A 219 -16.59 -16.19 1.39
C TYR A 219 -17.03 -15.79 2.80
N PRO A 220 -16.57 -16.49 3.85
CA PRO A 220 -16.92 -16.17 5.23
C PRO A 220 -16.61 -14.71 5.57
N GLY A 221 -17.59 -14.02 6.15
CA GLY A 221 -17.47 -12.61 6.56
C GLY A 221 -17.74 -11.57 5.46
N LYS A 222 -18.05 -11.97 4.21
CA LYS A 222 -18.44 -11.03 3.16
C LYS A 222 -19.78 -10.34 3.48
N HIS A 223 -19.87 -9.04 3.24
CA HIS A 223 -21.13 -8.28 3.33
C HIS A 223 -21.60 -7.81 1.95
N ILE A 224 -22.86 -8.15 1.58
CA ILE A 224 -23.40 -7.92 0.24
C ILE A 224 -23.84 -6.46 0.00
N ASN A 225 -24.20 -5.71 1.04
CA ASN A 225 -24.78 -4.36 0.90
C ASN A 225 -23.95 -3.23 1.52
N GLY A 226 -22.69 -3.48 1.88
CA GLY A 226 -21.82 -2.42 2.43
C GLY A 226 -22.38 -1.72 3.66
N ILE A 227 -23.21 -2.39 4.48
CA ILE A 227 -23.74 -1.82 5.72
C ILE A 227 -22.56 -1.53 6.64
N LEU A 228 -22.10 -0.28 6.61
CA LEU A 228 -21.21 0.28 7.60
C LEU A 228 -21.86 0.08 8.97
N ASP A 229 -21.23 -0.68 9.86
CA ASP A 229 -21.46 -0.43 11.28
C ASP A 229 -20.95 0.97 11.56
N LYS A 230 -21.85 1.96 11.62
CA LYS A 230 -21.50 3.37 11.90
C LYS A 230 -20.71 3.53 13.21
N ARG A 231 -20.71 2.52 14.10
CA ARG A 231 -19.86 2.49 15.29
C ARG A 231 -18.38 2.29 14.95
N LEU A 232 -18.05 1.57 13.88
CA LEU A 232 -16.67 1.43 13.40
C LEU A 232 -16.07 2.76 12.99
N ALA A 233 -16.86 3.73 12.49
CA ALA A 233 -16.39 5.06 12.08
C ALA A 233 -15.67 5.85 13.19
N GLN A 234 -15.92 5.49 14.45
CA GLN A 234 -15.33 6.13 15.63
C GLN A 234 -13.98 5.51 16.03
N LEU A 235 -13.66 4.30 15.56
CA LEU A 235 -12.39 3.63 15.82
C LEU A 235 -11.33 4.12 14.83
N LYS A 236 -10.91 5.38 14.96
CA LYS A 236 -10.00 6.02 13.99
C LYS A 236 -8.66 5.30 13.79
N ASN A 237 -8.18 4.47 14.72
CA ASN A 237 -6.83 3.90 14.64
C ASN A 237 -6.82 2.38 14.95
N VAL A 238 -6.90 1.53 13.91
CA VAL A 238 -6.51 0.10 14.01
C VAL A 238 -5.78 -0.30 12.73
N LEU A 239 -4.67 0.37 12.45
CA LEU A 239 -3.35 -0.24 12.54
C LEU A 239 -2.47 0.86 13.17
N PRO A 240 -1.93 0.66 14.38
CA PRO A 240 -1.02 1.65 14.93
C PRO A 240 0.21 1.74 14.02
N CYS A 241 0.82 2.93 13.94
CA CYS A 241 2.26 3.01 13.71
C CYS A 241 2.87 2.11 14.77
N ILE A 242 3.27 0.89 14.38
CA ILE A 242 4.16 0.10 15.22
C ILE A 242 5.41 0.94 15.30
N ASP A 243 5.78 1.35 16.51
CA ASP A 243 7.04 2.00 16.76
C ASP A 243 8.14 1.02 16.32
N LEU A 244 8.75 1.28 15.16
CA LEU A 244 9.83 0.47 14.61
C LEU A 244 11.06 0.43 15.54
N ASN A 245 11.09 1.24 16.61
CA ASN A 245 12.15 1.19 17.61
C ASN A 245 12.07 0.00 18.57
N GLU A 246 10.98 -0.78 18.64
CA GLU A 246 10.99 -2.03 19.41
C GLU A 246 11.90 -3.12 18.81
N PHE A 247 12.46 -2.92 17.61
CA PHE A 247 13.41 -3.87 17.01
C PHE A 247 14.89 -3.49 17.09
N VAL A 248 15.26 -2.31 17.61
CA VAL A 248 16.70 -1.91 17.71
C VAL A 248 17.30 -2.17 19.10
N ALA A 249 16.54 -2.74 20.05
CA ALA A 249 17.07 -3.14 21.36
C ALA A 249 17.30 -4.66 21.51
N ALA A 250 17.06 -5.46 20.45
CA ALA A 250 17.32 -6.89 20.44
C ALA A 250 18.40 -7.26 19.41
N SER A 251 19.60 -6.67 19.57
CA SER A 251 20.85 -7.17 18.97
C SER A 251 22.04 -6.73 19.79
#